data_AF-A0A6V7XKI7-F1
#
_entry.id   AF-A0A6V7XKI7-F1
#
_cell.length_a   1.000
_cell.length_b   1.000
_cell.length_c   1.000
_cell.angle_alpha   90.00
_cell.angle_beta   90.00
_cell.angle_gamma   90.00
#
_symmetry.space_group_name_H-M   'P 1'
#
loop_
_entity.id
_entity.type
_entity.pdbx_description
1 polymer ?
#
loop_
_entity_poly.entity_id
_entity_poly.type
_entity_poly.pdbx_seq_one_letter_code
_entity_poly.pdbx_strand_id
1 'polypeptide(L)' 'MIITPKDLNCSFCDVTHTSQWYRYSKPGQYLCAACYRKQQRIKKSIKNTNEDG' A
#
# COMPACT_ATOMS: atom_id res chain seq x y z
N MET A 1 19.77 8.14 -9.57
CA MET A 1 18.59 7.54 -10.22
C MET A 1 17.38 8.38 -9.85
N ILE A 2 16.81 9.12 -10.80
CA ILE A 2 15.58 9.91 -10.56
C ILE A 2 14.42 8.95 -10.76
N ILE A 3 13.77 8.52 -9.67
CA ILE A 3 12.55 7.71 -9.74
C ILE A 3 11.43 8.66 -10.15
N THR A 4 10.99 8.58 -11.41
CA THR A 4 9.83 9.33 -11.85
C THR A 4 8.57 8.61 -11.38
N PRO A 5 7.48 9.33 -11.01
CA PRO A 5 6.22 8.70 -10.60
C PRO A 5 5.57 7.85 -11.72
N LYS A 6 6.10 7.91 -12.95
CA LYS A 6 5.68 7.11 -14.11
C LYS A 6 6.23 5.69 -14.09
N ASP A 7 7.28 5.44 -13.29
CA ASP A 7 7.89 4.12 -13.08
C ASP A 7 7.43 3.46 -11.77
N LEU A 8 6.55 4.13 -11.01
CA LEU A 8 5.97 3.54 -9.81
C LEU A 8 4.90 2.52 -10.22
N ASN A 9 5.00 1.31 -9.67
CA ASN A 9 3.96 0.29 -9.73
C ASN A 9 3.48 -0.05 -8.32
N CYS A 10 2.22 -0.45 -8.22
CA CYS A 10 1.67 -0.91 -6.95
C CYS A 10 2.26 -2.28 -6.64
N SER A 11 2.95 -2.43 -5.51
CA SER A 11 3.55 -3.71 -5.10
C SER A 11 2.55 -4.85 -4.83
N PHE A 12 1.25 -4.61 -4.96
CA PHE A 12 0.17 -5.57 -4.68
C PHE A 12 -0.67 -5.93 -5.91
N CYS A 13 -0.75 -5.04 -6.90
CA CYS A 13 -1.62 -5.25 -8.07
C CYS A 13 -1.01 -4.71 -9.37
N ASP A 14 0.26 -4.29 -9.33
CA ASP A 14 1.07 -3.84 -10.46
C ASP A 14 0.49 -2.68 -11.29
N VAL A 15 -0.57 -2.03 -10.81
CA VAL A 15 -1.11 -0.84 -11.49
C VAL A 15 -0.03 0.24 -11.53
N THR A 16 0.15 0.84 -12.69
CA THR A 16 1.08 1.94 -12.94
C THR A 16 0.37 3.29 -12.93
N HIS A 17 -0.97 3.29 -12.84
CA HIS A 17 -1.80 4.48 -12.85
C HIS A 17 -2.70 4.52 -11.61
N THR A 18 -2.55 5.57 -10.81
CA THR A 18 -3.33 5.82 -9.60
C THR A 18 -3.32 7.31 -9.31
N SER A 19 -4.39 7.82 -8.71
CA SER A 19 -4.47 9.24 -8.33
C SER A 19 -3.46 9.61 -7.25
N GLN A 20 -3.08 8.66 -6.40
CA GLN A 20 -2.10 8.85 -5.34
C GLN A 20 -1.34 7.56 -5.03
N TRP A 21 -0.06 7.73 -4.68
CA TRP A 21 0.85 6.68 -4.25
C TRP A 21 1.11 6.78 -2.75
N TYR A 22 1.02 5.66 -2.06
CA TYR A 22 1.26 5.55 -0.62
C TYR A 22 2.50 4.71 -0.38
N ARG A 23 3.37 5.13 0.53
CA ARG A 23 4.54 4.34 0.93
C ARG A 23 4.08 3.06 1.62
N TYR A 24 4.64 1.94 1.19
CA TYR A 24 4.50 0.65 1.84
C TYR A 24 5.69 0.39 2.77
N SER A 25 5.60 -0.66 3.59
CA SER A 25 6.49 -0.96 4.72
C SER A 25 7.99 -0.80 4.46
N LYS A 26 8.47 -1.06 3.23
CA LYS A 26 9.89 -0.97 2.87
C LYS A 26 10.16 0.22 1.93
N PRO A 27 11.36 0.82 2.00
CA PRO A 27 11.76 1.85 1.04
C PRO A 27 11.70 1.31 -0.39
N GLY A 28 11.14 2.09 -1.30
CA GLY A 28 10.95 1.69 -2.70
C GLY A 28 9.67 0.87 -2.97
N GLN A 29 8.93 0.46 -1.94
CA GLN A 29 7.63 -0.19 -2.12
C GLN A 29 6.50 0.82 -1.99
N TYR A 30 5.56 0.78 -2.93
CA TYR A 30 4.46 1.72 -2.99
C TYR A 30 3.15 1.00 -3.27
N LEU A 31 2.07 1.51 -2.69
CA LEU A 31 0.71 1.05 -2.94
C LEU A 31 -0.07 2.13 -3.68
N CYS A 32 -0.94 1.69 -4.59
CA CYS A 32 -2.00 2.54 -5.10
C CYS A 32 -3.02 2.83 -3.99
N ALA A 33 -3.85 3.86 -4.21
CA ALA A 33 -4.87 4.27 -3.25
C ALA A 33 -5.84 3.15 -2.87
N ALA A 34 -6.21 2.29 -3.84
CA ALA A 34 -7.09 1.16 -3.61
C ALA A 34 -6.47 0.12 -2.66
N CYS A 35 -5.22 -0.31 -2.94
CA CYS A 35 -4.53 -1.28 -2.10
C CYS A 35 -4.21 -0.75 -0.71
N TYR A 36 -3.85 0.54 -0.60
CA TYR A 36 -3.63 1.17 0.70
C TYR A 36 -4.91 1.16 1.56
N ARG A 37 -6.05 1.56 1.01
CA ARG A 37 -7.34 1.51 1.71
C ARG A 37 -7.73 0.07 2.10
N LYS A 38 -7.52 -0.91 1.21
CA LYS A 38 -7.76 -2.33 1.50
C LYS A 38 -6.89 -2.81 2.66
N GLN A 39 -5.60 -2.47 2.65
CA GLN A 39 -4.68 -2.83 3.72
C GLN A 39 -5.09 -2.22 5.07
N GLN A 40 -5.53 -0.95 5.09
CA GLN A 40 -6.01 -0.33 6.32
C GLN A 40 -7.24 -1.03 6.91
N ARG A 41 -8.19 -1.47 6.07
CA ARG A 41 -9.34 -2.26 6.52
C ARG A 41 -8.91 -3.59 7.13
N ILE A 42 -7.97 -4.28 6.49
CA ILE A 42 -7.43 -5.56 6.99
C ILE A 42 -6.69 -5.35 8.32
N LYS A 43 -5.82 -4.34 8.41
CA LYS A 43 -5.10 -4.00 9.65
C LYS A 43 -6.06 -3.71 10.81
N LYS A 44 -7.16 -2.99 10.55
CA LYS A 44 -8.20 -2.73 11.56
C LYS A 44 -8.85 -4.03 12.03
N SER A 45 -9.11 -4.97 11.12
CA SER A 45 -9.64 -6.29 11.47
C SER A 45 -8.66 -7.13 12.30
N ILE A 46 -7.37 -7.12 11.96
CA ILE A 46 -6.34 -7.87 12.70
C ILE A 46 -6.12 -7.26 14.09
N LYS A 47 -6.19 -5.93 14.25
CA LYS A 47 -5.96 -5.30 15.55
C LYS A 47 -7.01 -5.71 16.59
N ASN A 48 -8.25 -5.95 16.16
CA ASN A 48 -9.34 -6.41 17.03
C ASN A 48 -9.24 -7.90 17.43
N THR A 49 -8.33 -8.70 16.83
CA THR A 49 -8.23 -10.14 17.13
C THR A 49 -7.08 -10.50 18.08
N ASN A 50 -6.33 -9.51 18.57
CA ASN A 50 -5.14 -9.72 19.41
C ASN A 50 -5.22 -8.99 20.77
N GLU A 51 -6.43 -8.80 21.32
CA GLU A 51 -6.65 -8.30 22.71
C GLU A 51 -7.50 -9.27 23.55
N ASP A 52 -7.53 -10.56 23.20
CA ASP A 52 -8.14 -11.62 24.01
C ASP A 52 -7.15 -12.80 24.11
N GLY A 53 -6.07 -12.57 24.87
CA GLY A 53 -5.02 -13.54 25.16
C GLY A 53 -4.31 -13.20 26.46
#